data_AF-A0A7V1M820-F1
#
_entry.id   AF-A0A7V1M820-F1
#
_cell.length_a   1.000
_cell.length_b   1.000
_cell.length_c   1.000
_cell.angle_alpha   90.00
_cell.angle_beta   90.00
_cell.angle_gamma   90.00
#
_symmetry.space_group_name_H-M   'P 1'
#
loop_
_entity.id
_entity.type
_entity.pdbx_description
1 polymer ?
#
loop_
_entity_poly.entity_id
_entity_poly.type
_entity_poly.pdbx_seq_one_letter_code
_entity_poly.pdbx_strand_id
1 'polypeptide(L)'
;MHRSQESAEVRWLRAQWARYYFVRRCYLWAVRGVRAFTAWVQDGVSLVAHWILERTDPLAQYRRQREQFLAFYEQYEQLVDVLCWAARDTVHDGCDEQYQQVRNWFTKHYAPVRRAMAPFIRQVLSEGDGNPQEDPFEKLFAPVHVMQVIEGDEGDLLGRIILTREIVARYDAHLRAQIDKYGQRAGH
;
A
#
# COMPACT_ATOMS: atom_id res chain seq x y z
N MET A 1 58.29 71.63 1.11
CA MET A 1 57.59 70.59 0.32
C MET A 1 58.42 69.30 0.32
N HIS A 2 58.23 68.42 1.31
CA HIS A 2 58.93 67.13 1.39
C HIS A 2 58.16 66.08 0.58
N ARG A 3 58.64 65.77 -0.63
CA ARG A 3 58.19 64.60 -1.40
C ARG A 3 58.90 63.38 -0.83
N SER A 4 58.20 62.57 -0.05
CA SER A 4 58.67 61.25 0.38
C SER A 4 58.78 60.35 -0.84
N GLN A 5 60.01 60.03 -1.26
CA GLN A 5 60.26 58.90 -2.15
C GLN A 5 59.94 57.61 -1.38
N GLU A 6 58.71 57.12 -1.50
CA GLU A 6 58.40 55.74 -1.11
C GLU A 6 59.24 54.80 -1.99
N SER A 7 60.19 54.10 -1.36
CA SER A 7 61.09 53.15 -2.01
C SER A 7 60.27 52.05 -2.73
N ALA A 8 60.74 51.66 -3.91
CA ALA A 8 60.07 50.66 -4.76
C ALA A 8 59.82 49.33 -4.02
N GLU A 9 60.65 49.02 -3.02
CA GLU A 9 60.51 47.86 -2.13
C GLU A 9 59.23 47.88 -1.29
N VAL A 10 58.82 49.05 -0.76
CA VAL A 10 57.59 49.19 0.04
C VAL A 10 56.35 48.99 -0.83
N ARG A 11 56.39 49.45 -2.09
CA ARG A 11 55.32 49.20 -3.07
C ARG A 11 55.23 47.74 -3.47
N TRP A 12 56.36 47.07 -3.66
CA TRP A 12 56.41 45.65 -4.01
C TRP A 12 55.88 44.77 -2.86
N LEU A 13 56.30 45.05 -1.61
CA LEU A 13 55.78 44.39 -0.42
C LEU A 13 54.26 44.57 -0.26
N ARG A 14 53.73 45.79 -0.41
CA ARG A 14 52.28 46.03 -0.35
C ARG A 14 51.50 45.25 -1.41
N ALA A 15 52.03 45.16 -2.64
CA ALA A 15 51.39 44.40 -3.72
C ALA A 15 51.36 42.88 -3.43
N GLN A 16 52.42 42.35 -2.82
CA GLN A 16 52.51 40.93 -2.46
C GLN A 16 51.59 40.58 -1.29
N TRP A 17 51.50 41.45 -0.28
CA TRP A 17 50.54 41.30 0.81
C TRP A 17 49.09 41.40 0.32
N ALA A 18 48.78 42.30 -0.61
CA ALA A 18 47.45 42.41 -1.21
C ALA A 18 47.04 41.11 -1.93
N ARG A 19 47.95 40.50 -2.71
CA ARG A 19 47.72 39.20 -3.36
C ARG A 19 47.49 38.08 -2.35
N TYR A 20 48.32 38.01 -1.30
CA TYR A 20 48.18 36.99 -0.26
C TYR A 20 46.83 37.10 0.48
N TYR A 21 46.42 38.32 0.87
CA TYR A 21 45.13 38.54 1.51
C TYR A 21 43.94 38.22 0.58
N PHE A 22 44.07 38.49 -0.72
CA PHE A 22 43.04 38.17 -1.71
C PHE A 22 42.86 36.66 -1.85
N VAL A 23 43.95 35.91 -2.03
CA VAL A 23 43.92 34.43 -2.14
C VAL A 23 43.35 33.81 -0.86
N ARG A 24 43.79 34.28 0.31
CA ARG A 24 43.27 33.80 1.60
C ARG A 24 41.77 34.06 1.76
N ARG A 25 41.29 35.22 1.30
CA ARG A 25 39.87 35.58 1.35
C ARG A 25 39.03 34.74 0.39
N CYS A 26 39.54 34.45 -0.82
CA CYS A 26 38.90 33.52 -1.75
C CYS A 26 38.83 32.10 -1.17
N TYR A 27 39.90 31.62 -0.53
CA TYR A 27 39.93 30.29 0.07
C TYR A 27 38.93 30.14 1.22
N LEU A 28 38.84 31.13 2.10
CA LEU A 28 37.85 31.14 3.19
C LEU A 28 36.41 31.19 2.66
N TRP A 29 36.16 31.91 1.56
CA TRP A 29 34.86 31.93 0.90
C TRP A 29 34.51 30.57 0.28
N ALA A 30 35.46 29.92 -0.38
CA ALA A 30 35.27 28.60 -0.95
C ALA A 30 34.98 27.55 0.13
N VAL A 31 35.74 27.53 1.23
CA VAL A 31 35.52 26.61 2.35
C VAL A 31 34.16 26.85 3.01
N ARG A 32 33.73 28.11 3.14
CA ARG A 32 32.42 28.45 3.70
C ARG A 32 31.28 28.03 2.77
N GLY A 33 31.46 28.19 1.45
CA GLY A 33 30.52 27.72 0.43
C GLY A 33 30.38 26.19 0.42
N VAL A 34 31.50 25.46 0.49
CA VAL A 34 31.50 23.99 0.55
C VAL A 34 30.78 23.48 1.79
N ARG A 35 31.02 24.08 2.98
CA ARG A 35 30.32 23.68 4.21
C ARG A 35 28.81 23.92 4.15
N ALA A 36 28.39 25.06 3.60
CA ALA A 36 26.97 25.36 3.43
C ALA A 36 26.32 24.38 2.44
N PHE A 37 27.02 24.02 1.36
CA PHE A 37 26.57 23.03 0.40
C PHE A 37 26.45 21.64 1.01
N THR A 38 27.44 21.18 1.80
CA THR A 38 27.36 19.87 2.48
C THR A 38 26.23 19.81 3.50
N ALA A 39 25.98 20.91 4.24
CA ALA A 39 24.88 20.98 5.19
C ALA A 39 23.52 20.92 4.47
N TRP A 40 23.37 21.66 3.37
CA TRP A 40 22.15 21.63 2.55
C TRP A 40 21.90 20.26 1.91
N VAL A 41 22.95 19.56 1.46
CA VAL A 41 22.83 18.20 0.93
C VAL A 41 22.44 17.21 2.05
N GLN A 42 22.99 17.34 3.25
CA GLN A 42 22.62 16.49 4.39
C GLN A 42 21.15 16.70 4.81
N ASP A 43 20.68 17.95 4.84
CA ASP A 43 19.28 18.27 5.15
C ASP A 43 18.33 17.81 4.04
N GLY A 44 18.72 17.92 2.76
CA GLY A 44 17.93 17.41 1.64
C GLY A 44 17.81 15.89 1.64
N VAL A 45 18.90 15.17 1.98
CA VAL A 45 18.92 13.71 2.06
C VAL A 45 18.10 13.20 3.25
N SER A 46 18.10 13.90 4.39
CA SER A 46 17.29 13.50 5.56
C SER A 46 15.80 13.67 5.31
N LEU A 47 15.39 14.75 4.63
CA LEU A 47 14.00 14.99 4.21
C LEU A 47 13.50 13.94 3.22
N VAL A 48 14.33 13.56 2.24
CA VAL A 48 14.00 12.51 1.27
C VAL A 48 13.98 11.13 1.93
N ALA A 49 14.90 10.84 2.85
CA ALA A 49 14.90 9.59 3.60
C ALA A 49 13.67 9.46 4.49
N HIS A 50 13.25 10.54 5.17
CA HIS A 50 12.02 10.56 5.95
C HIS A 50 10.78 10.36 5.07
N TRP A 51 10.70 11.05 3.92
CA TRP A 51 9.61 10.88 2.96
C TRP A 51 9.55 9.46 2.36
N ILE A 52 10.69 8.83 2.12
CA ILE A 52 10.75 7.45 1.62
C ILE A 52 10.30 6.50 2.72
N LEU A 53 10.84 6.62 3.95
CA LEU A 53 10.47 5.77 5.09
C LEU A 53 8.99 5.88 5.45
N GLU A 54 8.40 7.09 5.41
CA GLU A 54 7.00 7.32 5.74
C GLU A 54 6.04 6.79 4.64
N ARG A 55 6.50 6.76 3.38
CA ARG A 55 5.76 6.17 2.25
C ARG A 55 5.94 4.65 2.15
N THR A 56 6.98 4.09 2.76
CA THR A 56 7.28 2.66 2.77
C THR A 56 7.32 2.09 4.19
N ASP A 57 6.33 2.37 5.04
CA ASP A 57 6.09 1.49 6.18
C ASP A 57 5.19 0.33 5.71
N PRO A 58 5.76 -0.83 5.32
CA PRO A 58 4.99 -1.98 4.89
C PRO A 58 4.01 -2.43 5.98
N LEU A 59 4.33 -2.25 7.26
CA LEU A 59 3.47 -2.64 8.37
C LEU A 59 2.16 -1.83 8.37
N ALA A 60 2.26 -0.51 8.21
CA ALA A 60 1.08 0.36 8.11
C ALA A 60 0.22 0.02 6.89
N GLN A 61 0.85 -0.33 5.76
CA GLN A 61 0.14 -0.76 4.55
C GLN A 61 -0.65 -2.06 4.79
N TYR A 62 -0.01 -3.11 5.33
CA TYR A 62 -0.68 -4.39 5.61
C TYR A 62 -1.78 -4.26 6.66
N ARG A 63 -1.62 -3.37 7.66
CA ARG A 63 -2.68 -3.07 8.63
C ARG A 63 -3.91 -2.46 7.98
N ARG A 64 -3.76 -1.43 7.14
CA ARG A 64 -4.87 -0.83 6.38
C ARG A 64 -5.53 -1.84 5.45
N GLN A 65 -4.74 -2.69 4.79
CA GLN A 65 -5.25 -3.74 3.92
C GLN A 65 -6.06 -4.79 4.69
N ARG A 66 -5.65 -5.12 5.93
CA ARG A 66 -6.41 -5.99 6.83
C ARG A 66 -7.71 -5.36 7.31
N GLU A 67 -7.72 -4.08 7.67
CA GLU A 67 -8.94 -3.35 8.02
C GLU A 67 -9.95 -3.35 6.86
N GLN A 68 -9.49 -3.06 5.65
CA GLN A 68 -10.32 -3.12 4.43
C GLN A 68 -10.84 -4.54 4.18
N PHE A 69 -10.02 -5.55 4.43
CA PHE A 69 -10.42 -6.95 4.29
C PHE A 69 -11.44 -7.38 5.35
N LEU A 70 -11.34 -6.90 6.59
CA LEU A 70 -12.33 -7.20 7.63
C LEU A 70 -13.71 -6.62 7.28
N ALA A 71 -13.75 -5.37 6.79
CA ALA A 71 -14.99 -4.78 6.30
C ALA A 71 -15.61 -5.57 5.13
N PHE A 72 -14.76 -6.10 4.23
CA PHE A 72 -15.20 -7.01 3.19
C PHE A 72 -15.71 -8.35 3.76
N TYR A 73 -15.01 -8.92 4.74
CA TYR A 73 -15.37 -10.20 5.34
C TYR A 73 -16.72 -10.15 6.04
N GLU A 74 -17.03 -9.06 6.75
CA GLU A 74 -18.36 -8.86 7.36
C GLU A 74 -19.48 -8.88 6.31
N GLN A 75 -19.27 -8.19 5.18
CA GLN A 75 -20.24 -8.19 4.07
C GLN A 75 -20.35 -9.56 3.39
N TYR A 76 -19.24 -10.28 3.31
CA TYR A 76 -19.21 -11.65 2.79
C TYR A 76 -19.99 -12.63 3.68
N GLU A 77 -19.83 -12.55 5.00
CA GLU A 77 -20.63 -13.38 5.91
C GLU A 77 -22.12 -13.05 5.79
N GLN A 78 -22.48 -11.77 5.67
CA GLN A 78 -23.88 -11.37 5.39
C GLN A 78 -24.42 -11.96 4.08
N LEU A 79 -23.61 -11.98 3.02
CA LEU A 79 -23.99 -12.61 1.75
C LEU A 79 -24.24 -14.11 1.93
N VAL A 80 -23.32 -14.80 2.63
CA VAL A 80 -23.44 -16.24 2.89
C VAL A 80 -24.67 -16.54 3.74
N ASP A 81 -24.95 -15.75 4.76
CA ASP A 81 -26.13 -15.91 5.61
C ASP A 81 -27.43 -15.77 4.82
N VAL A 82 -27.53 -14.76 3.95
CA VAL A 82 -28.70 -14.57 3.07
C VAL A 82 -28.86 -15.75 2.11
N LEU A 83 -27.76 -16.24 1.51
CA LEU A 83 -27.80 -17.39 0.61
C LEU A 83 -28.19 -18.69 1.33
N CYS A 84 -27.66 -18.92 2.53
CA CYS A 84 -28.02 -20.07 3.35
C CYS A 84 -29.48 -20.00 3.82
N TRP A 85 -29.97 -18.81 4.17
CA TRP A 85 -31.36 -18.61 4.54
C TRP A 85 -32.29 -18.86 3.36
N ALA A 86 -31.98 -18.28 2.20
CA ALA A 86 -32.72 -18.48 0.95
C ALA A 86 -32.76 -19.96 0.52
N ALA A 87 -31.64 -20.68 0.67
CA ALA A 87 -31.58 -22.10 0.32
C ALA A 87 -32.37 -22.99 1.29
N ARG A 88 -32.61 -22.52 2.53
CA ARG A 88 -33.31 -23.27 3.58
C ARG A 88 -34.82 -23.04 3.57
N ASP A 89 -35.26 -21.81 3.36
CA ASP A 89 -36.66 -21.42 3.52
C ASP A 89 -37.30 -21.19 2.14
N THR A 90 -38.31 -21.98 1.79
CA THR A 90 -39.02 -21.83 0.50
C THR A 90 -39.95 -20.61 0.46
N VAL A 91 -40.10 -19.88 1.58
CA VAL A 91 -40.88 -18.65 1.70
C VAL A 91 -39.91 -17.47 1.73
N HIS A 92 -39.90 -16.70 0.65
CA HIS A 92 -38.81 -15.77 0.29
C HIS A 92 -39.08 -14.30 0.65
N ASP A 93 -40.01 -14.03 1.58
CA ASP A 93 -40.43 -12.67 1.89
C ASP A 93 -39.26 -11.85 2.45
N GLY A 94 -38.79 -10.87 1.67
CA GLY A 94 -37.68 -9.97 2.02
C GLY A 94 -36.27 -10.50 1.75
N CYS A 95 -36.12 -11.74 1.30
CA CYS A 95 -34.80 -12.34 1.04
C CYS A 95 -34.10 -11.70 -0.18
N ASP A 96 -34.86 -11.49 -1.26
CA ASP A 96 -34.35 -10.83 -2.47
C ASP A 96 -33.94 -9.36 -2.21
N GLU A 97 -34.64 -8.66 -1.32
CA GLU A 97 -34.29 -7.28 -0.94
C GLU A 97 -32.96 -7.25 -0.17
N GLN A 98 -32.77 -8.16 0.78
CA GLN A 98 -31.52 -8.28 1.53
C GLN A 98 -30.36 -8.68 0.62
N TYR A 99 -30.58 -9.65 -0.28
CA TYR A 99 -29.60 -10.05 -1.28
C TYR A 99 -29.20 -8.87 -2.17
N GLN A 100 -30.17 -8.09 -2.68
CA GLN A 100 -29.89 -6.92 -3.51
C GLN A 100 -29.09 -5.85 -2.76
N GLN A 101 -29.38 -5.59 -1.48
CA GLN A 101 -28.62 -4.64 -0.67
C GLN A 101 -27.14 -5.04 -0.57
N VAL A 102 -26.88 -6.31 -0.23
CA VAL A 102 -25.51 -6.84 -0.12
C VAL A 102 -24.83 -6.87 -1.49
N ARG A 103 -25.51 -7.34 -2.54
CA ARG A 103 -25.02 -7.35 -3.92
C ARG A 103 -24.59 -5.96 -4.41
N ASN A 104 -25.38 -4.94 -4.11
CA ASN A 104 -25.08 -3.56 -4.48
C ASN A 104 -23.79 -3.06 -3.83
N TRP A 105 -23.50 -3.51 -2.62
CA TRP A 105 -22.23 -3.24 -1.95
C TRP A 105 -21.07 -3.96 -2.66
N PHE A 106 -21.19 -5.27 -2.91
CA PHE A 106 -20.15 -6.06 -3.59
C PHE A 106 -19.80 -5.49 -4.97
N THR A 107 -20.80 -5.11 -5.75
CA THR A 107 -20.60 -4.54 -7.10
C THR A 107 -19.74 -3.27 -7.07
N LYS A 108 -19.80 -2.49 -5.98
CA LYS A 108 -19.05 -1.23 -5.82
C LYS A 108 -17.68 -1.43 -5.16
N HIS A 109 -17.58 -2.38 -4.23
CA HIS A 109 -16.44 -2.49 -3.32
C HIS A 109 -15.55 -3.73 -3.56
N TYR A 110 -15.97 -4.68 -4.39
CA TYR A 110 -15.23 -5.92 -4.59
C TYR A 110 -13.95 -5.76 -5.42
N ALA A 111 -13.93 -4.89 -6.43
CA ALA A 111 -12.82 -4.81 -7.38
C ALA A 111 -11.43 -4.58 -6.75
N PRO A 112 -11.26 -3.69 -5.75
CA PRO A 112 -9.98 -3.54 -5.04
C PRO A 112 -9.57 -4.80 -4.28
N VAL A 113 -10.51 -5.45 -3.58
CA VAL A 113 -10.26 -6.67 -2.78
C VAL A 113 -9.91 -7.85 -3.70
N ARG A 114 -10.64 -7.99 -4.81
CA ARG A 114 -10.37 -9.00 -5.86
C ARG A 114 -8.92 -8.96 -6.33
N ARG A 115 -8.36 -7.77 -6.59
CA ARG A 115 -6.96 -7.63 -7.02
C ARG A 115 -5.98 -8.13 -5.97
N ALA A 116 -6.25 -7.87 -4.69
CA ALA A 116 -5.40 -8.33 -3.60
C ALA A 116 -5.53 -9.85 -3.37
N MET A 117 -6.72 -10.41 -3.54
CA MET A 117 -6.98 -11.84 -3.36
C MET A 117 -6.69 -12.71 -4.60
N ALA A 118 -6.52 -12.10 -5.78
CA ALA A 118 -6.28 -12.80 -7.05
C ALA A 118 -5.26 -13.97 -6.99
N PRO A 119 -4.08 -13.84 -6.34
CA PRO A 119 -3.15 -14.97 -6.24
C PRO A 119 -3.72 -16.15 -5.44
N PHE A 120 -4.49 -15.87 -4.38
CA PHE A 120 -5.11 -16.90 -3.53
C PHE A 120 -6.30 -17.57 -4.24
N ILE A 121 -7.10 -16.78 -4.97
CA ILE A 121 -8.17 -17.30 -5.83
C ILE A 121 -7.59 -18.31 -6.82
N ARG A 122 -6.56 -17.91 -7.59
CA ARG A 122 -5.90 -18.79 -8.56
C ARG A 122 -5.29 -20.02 -7.91
N GLN A 123 -4.68 -19.87 -6.75
CA GLN A 123 -4.07 -20.97 -6.04
C GLN A 123 -5.11 -22.02 -5.65
N VAL A 124 -6.19 -21.62 -4.96
CA VAL A 124 -7.25 -22.56 -4.53
C VAL A 124 -7.93 -23.22 -5.74
N LEU A 125 -8.21 -22.44 -6.80
CA LEU A 125 -8.82 -22.97 -8.03
C LEU A 125 -7.90 -23.91 -8.82
N SER A 126 -6.58 -23.80 -8.65
CA SER A 126 -5.63 -24.73 -9.29
C SER A 126 -5.43 -26.01 -8.48
N GLU A 127 -5.74 -25.97 -7.18
CA GLU A 127 -5.69 -27.13 -6.28
C GLU A 127 -6.99 -27.94 -6.32
N GLY A 128 -8.13 -27.30 -6.57
CA GLY A 128 -9.35 -27.97 -7.03
C GLY A 128 -9.35 -28.13 -8.55
N ASP A 129 -10.20 -28.99 -9.11
CA ASP A 129 -10.41 -29.10 -10.57
C ASP A 129 -11.17 -27.87 -11.16
N GLY A 130 -10.96 -26.68 -10.58
CA GLY A 130 -11.64 -25.45 -10.93
C GLY A 130 -11.01 -24.75 -12.14
N ASN A 131 -11.80 -23.94 -12.84
CA ASN A 131 -11.27 -23.08 -13.89
C ASN A 131 -10.54 -21.88 -13.25
N PRO A 132 -9.21 -21.72 -13.43
CA PRO A 132 -8.43 -20.64 -12.82
C PRO A 132 -8.78 -19.23 -13.36
N GLN A 133 -9.61 -19.15 -14.41
CA GLN A 133 -10.12 -17.88 -14.94
C GLN A 133 -11.47 -17.47 -14.32
N GLU A 134 -12.15 -18.39 -13.64
CA GLU A 134 -13.42 -18.08 -12.98
C GLU A 134 -13.19 -17.39 -11.64
N ASP A 135 -14.07 -16.45 -11.31
CA ASP A 135 -14.08 -15.81 -10.00
C ASP A 135 -15.23 -16.43 -9.16
N PRO A 136 -14.90 -17.25 -8.15
CA PRO A 136 -15.91 -17.96 -7.37
C PRO A 136 -16.75 -17.00 -6.51
N PHE A 137 -16.23 -15.82 -6.14
CA PHE A 137 -17.02 -14.81 -5.43
C PHE A 137 -18.00 -14.14 -6.37
N GLU A 138 -17.57 -13.81 -7.60
CA GLU A 138 -18.42 -13.16 -8.59
C GLU A 138 -19.66 -14.00 -8.89
N LYS A 139 -19.55 -15.33 -8.89
CA LYS A 139 -20.71 -16.20 -9.06
C LYS A 139 -21.75 -16.12 -7.94
N LEU A 140 -21.38 -15.71 -6.72
CA LEU A 140 -22.32 -15.57 -5.59
C LEU A 140 -23.17 -14.29 -5.67
N PHE A 141 -22.66 -13.22 -6.30
CA PHE A 141 -23.33 -11.93 -6.35
C PHE A 141 -23.64 -11.41 -7.76
N ALA A 142 -23.13 -12.05 -8.83
CA ALA A 142 -23.41 -11.65 -10.20
C ALA A 142 -24.90 -11.76 -10.57
N PRO A 143 -25.61 -12.85 -10.21
CA PRO A 143 -27.04 -12.96 -10.47
C PRO A 143 -27.85 -11.83 -9.83
N VAL A 144 -28.99 -11.49 -10.43
CA VAL A 144 -29.80 -10.35 -9.96
C VAL A 144 -30.68 -10.74 -8.77
N HIS A 145 -31.13 -12.00 -8.75
CA HIS A 145 -32.01 -12.56 -7.74
C HIS A 145 -31.33 -13.69 -7.01
N VAL A 146 -31.65 -13.86 -5.72
CA VAL A 146 -31.04 -14.91 -4.88
C VAL A 146 -31.33 -16.30 -5.45
N MET A 147 -32.51 -16.47 -6.05
CA MET A 147 -32.92 -17.74 -6.63
C MET A 147 -32.11 -18.16 -7.85
N GLN A 148 -31.65 -17.19 -8.64
CA GLN A 148 -30.76 -17.48 -9.77
C GLN A 148 -29.40 -18.01 -9.30
N VAL A 149 -28.95 -17.62 -8.10
CA VAL A 149 -27.73 -18.17 -7.50
C VAL A 149 -27.96 -19.61 -7.06
N ILE A 150 -29.11 -19.91 -6.47
CA ILE A 150 -29.43 -21.24 -5.92
C ILE A 150 -29.72 -22.25 -7.04
N GLU A 151 -30.56 -21.87 -8.02
CA GLU A 151 -30.97 -22.74 -9.12
C GLU A 151 -29.91 -22.84 -10.21
N GLY A 152 -29.15 -21.77 -10.44
CA GLY A 152 -28.14 -21.69 -11.50
C GLY A 152 -26.87 -22.48 -11.21
N ASP A 153 -26.71 -23.05 -10.02
CA ASP A 153 -25.49 -23.74 -9.59
C ASP A 153 -25.59 -25.26 -9.52
N GLU A 154 -26.64 -25.85 -10.12
CA GLU A 154 -26.91 -27.31 -10.13
C GLU A 154 -26.88 -27.96 -8.72
N GLY A 155 -27.04 -27.17 -7.66
CA GLY A 155 -26.96 -27.62 -6.27
C GLY A 155 -25.57 -27.52 -5.60
N ASP A 156 -24.53 -26.98 -6.25
CA ASP A 156 -23.17 -26.84 -5.70
C ASP A 156 -22.91 -25.50 -4.97
N LEU A 157 -23.97 -24.81 -4.54
CA LEU A 157 -23.84 -23.57 -3.78
C LEU A 157 -23.00 -23.75 -2.51
N LEU A 158 -23.16 -24.88 -1.82
CA LEU A 158 -22.40 -25.20 -0.61
C LEU A 158 -20.91 -25.39 -0.92
N GLY A 159 -20.57 -26.12 -1.99
CA GLY A 159 -19.19 -26.31 -2.42
C GLY A 159 -18.51 -24.99 -2.75
N ARG A 160 -19.23 -24.09 -3.42
CA ARG A 160 -18.73 -22.73 -3.70
C ARG A 160 -18.50 -21.91 -2.44
N ILE A 161 -19.43 -21.93 -1.48
CA ILE A 161 -19.28 -21.22 -0.21
C ILE A 161 -18.05 -21.74 0.56
N ILE A 162 -17.84 -23.06 0.59
CA ILE A 162 -16.66 -23.66 1.22
C ILE A 162 -15.38 -23.16 0.52
N LEU A 163 -15.38 -23.16 -0.81
CA LEU A 163 -14.26 -22.72 -1.62
C LEU A 163 -13.93 -21.22 -1.41
N THR A 164 -14.94 -20.35 -1.37
CA THR A 164 -14.74 -18.92 -1.09
C THR A 164 -14.29 -18.68 0.35
N ARG A 165 -14.80 -19.45 1.34
CA ARG A 165 -14.32 -19.40 2.73
C ARG A 165 -12.85 -19.80 2.83
N GLU A 166 -12.42 -20.82 2.08
CA GLU A 166 -11.02 -21.23 2.05
C GLU A 166 -10.10 -20.13 1.51
N ILE A 167 -10.49 -19.48 0.41
CA ILE A 167 -9.72 -18.36 -0.17
C ILE A 167 -9.57 -17.22 0.85
N VAL A 168 -10.68 -16.83 1.50
CA VAL A 168 -10.71 -15.80 2.54
C VAL A 168 -9.78 -16.17 3.70
N ALA A 169 -9.84 -17.42 4.18
CA ALA A 169 -9.01 -17.89 5.29
C ALA A 169 -7.51 -17.86 4.95
N ARG A 170 -7.13 -18.30 3.74
CA ARG A 170 -5.74 -18.27 3.26
C ARG A 170 -5.22 -16.85 3.14
N TYR A 171 -6.04 -15.93 2.64
CA TYR A 171 -5.67 -14.52 2.52
C TYR A 171 -5.54 -13.83 3.89
N ASP A 172 -6.45 -14.09 4.85
CA ASP A 172 -6.34 -13.58 6.22
C ASP A 172 -5.06 -14.09 6.90
N ALA A 173 -4.77 -15.39 6.78
CA ALA A 173 -3.56 -15.99 7.31
C ALA A 173 -2.30 -15.33 6.72
N HIS A 174 -2.31 -15.04 5.41
CA HIS A 174 -1.22 -14.31 4.77
C HIS A 174 -1.05 -12.89 5.34
N LEU A 175 -2.13 -12.13 5.48
CA LEU A 175 -2.08 -10.77 6.03
C LEU A 175 -1.53 -10.77 7.46
N ARG A 176 -1.99 -11.69 8.31
CA ARG A 176 -1.48 -11.85 9.68
C ARG A 176 0.01 -12.16 9.68
N ALA A 177 0.46 -13.12 8.86
CA ALA A 177 1.86 -13.50 8.77
C ALA A 177 2.76 -12.34 8.29
N GLN A 178 2.30 -11.52 7.34
CA GLN A 178 3.06 -10.33 6.93
C GLN A 178 3.12 -9.30 8.05
N ILE A 179 2.00 -8.99 8.71
CA ILE A 179 1.96 -8.04 9.82
C ILE A 179 2.93 -8.46 10.94
N ASP A 180 2.93 -9.73 11.32
CA ASP A 180 3.82 -10.25 12.36
C ASP A 180 5.30 -10.16 11.93
N LYS A 181 5.60 -10.55 10.69
CA LYS A 181 6.96 -10.49 10.12
C LYS A 181 7.51 -9.06 10.09
N TYR A 182 6.71 -8.08 9.68
CA TYR A 182 7.14 -6.68 9.66
C TYR A 182 7.13 -6.05 11.05
N GLY A 183 6.24 -6.49 11.95
CA GLY A 183 6.23 -6.07 13.35
C GLY A 183 7.50 -6.50 14.10
N GLN A 184 7.96 -7.73 13.90
CA GLN A 184 9.21 -8.23 14.48
C GLN A 184 10.44 -7.48 13.96
N ARG A 185 10.45 -7.09 12.68
CA ARG A 185 11.55 -6.31 12.07
C ARG A 185 11.61 -4.87 12.53
N ALA A 186 10.50 -4.29 12.98
CA ALA A 186 10.45 -2.92 13.49
C ALA A 186 10.80 -2.82 14.99
N GLY A 187 10.76 -3.95 15.71
CA GLY A 187 11.11 -4.03 17.15
C GLY A 187 12.58 -4.37 17.44
N HIS A 188 13.39 -4.64 16.41
CA HIS A 188 14.84 -4.89 16.49
C HIS A 188 15.62 -3.74 15.88
#